data_AF-A0A0S7BP20-F1
#
_entry.id   AF-A0A0S7BP20-F1
#
_cell.length_a   1.000
_cell.length_b   1.000
_cell.length_c   1.000
_cell.angle_alpha   90.00
_cell.angle_beta   90.00
_cell.angle_gamma   90.00
#
_symmetry.space_group_name_H-M   'P 1'
#
loop_
_entity.id
_entity.type
_entity.pdbx_description
1 polymer ?
#
loop_
_entity_poly.entity_id
_entity_poly.type
_entity_poly.pdbx_seq_one_letter_code
_entity_poly.pdbx_strand_id
1 'polypeptide(L)'
;MAGADHGGSAWFVNAGIGVQMSGIKDEDFVSHNIAPLINITAGKWFSKELALQAGYKGPYYNAIADDKKHHYYFLYGEALMNINSLFPDYDPAAFWHLLLHAGAGYYYSQDYKRPNICANLGLSNYLLLTNRLKGFMDFSAIVGWDIYQGDEDILPGVTMGISYSF
;
A
#
# COMPACT_ATOMS: atom_id res chain seq x y z
N MET A 1 21.71 -11.89 23.19
CA MET A 1 20.35 -11.63 22.67
C MET A 1 20.51 -11.24 21.23
N ALA A 2 20.09 -12.11 20.30
CA ALA A 2 20.30 -11.91 18.87
C ALA A 2 19.39 -10.79 18.38
N GLY A 3 19.97 -9.62 18.09
CA GLY A 3 19.29 -8.60 17.28
C GLY A 3 18.89 -9.22 15.95
N ALA A 4 17.71 -8.87 15.46
CA ALA A 4 17.21 -9.32 14.17
C ALA A 4 18.24 -8.94 13.09
N ASP A 5 19.05 -9.93 12.71
CA ASP A 5 20.08 -9.77 11.71
C ASP A 5 19.38 -9.72 10.35
N HIS A 6 18.90 -8.54 9.98
CA HIS A 6 18.73 -8.17 8.57
C HIS A 6 20.12 -7.88 8.00
N GLY A 7 21.00 -8.90 8.01
CA GLY A 7 22.09 -8.98 7.05
C GLY A 7 21.46 -8.93 5.67
N GLY A 8 21.89 -7.97 4.85
CA GLY A 8 21.17 -7.53 3.65
C GLY A 8 20.68 -8.64 2.72
N SER A 9 19.65 -8.33 1.91
CA SER A 9 19.02 -9.24 0.95
C SER A 9 18.06 -10.28 1.54
N ALA A 10 17.00 -9.86 2.24
CA ALA A 10 15.89 -10.74 2.65
C ALA A 10 14.68 -10.59 1.71
N TRP A 11 14.03 -11.70 1.35
CA TRP A 11 12.75 -11.68 0.64
C TRP A 11 11.61 -11.58 1.64
N PHE A 12 10.49 -11.00 1.22
CA PHE A 12 9.29 -10.93 2.04
C PHE A 12 8.02 -10.99 1.21
N VAL A 13 6.94 -11.39 1.88
CA VAL A 13 5.57 -11.34 1.36
C VAL A 13 4.67 -10.65 2.37
N ASN A 14 3.73 -9.85 1.88
CA ASN A 14 2.73 -9.17 2.68
C ASN A 14 1.33 -9.57 2.24
N ALA A 15 0.44 -9.75 3.21
CA ALA A 15 -0.99 -9.87 2.97
C ALA A 15 -1.73 -8.96 3.96
N GLY A 16 -2.58 -8.08 3.43
CA GLY A 16 -3.36 -7.13 4.20
C GLY A 16 -4.79 -7.00 3.69
N ILE A 17 -5.68 -6.66 4.62
CA ILE A 17 -7.07 -6.33 4.36
C ILE A 17 -7.37 -4.96 4.96
N GLY A 18 -8.37 -4.28 4.43
CA GLY A 18 -8.65 -2.92 4.81
C GLY A 18 -9.82 -2.32 4.09
N VAL A 19 -9.83 -1.00 4.03
CA VAL A 19 -10.85 -0.22 3.35
C VAL A 19 -10.23 0.86 2.49
N GLN A 20 -10.94 1.25 1.45
CA GLN A 20 -10.63 2.39 0.59
C GLN A 20 -11.87 3.24 0.39
N MET A 21 -11.67 4.48 -0.03
CA MET A 21 -12.74 5.40 -0.39
C MET A 21 -12.48 6.01 -1.77
N SER A 22 -13.53 6.48 -2.45
CA SER A 22 -13.38 7.31 -3.65
C SER A 22 -13.49 8.79 -3.30
N GLY A 23 -12.50 9.60 -3.70
CA GLY A 23 -12.52 11.05 -3.52
C GLY A 23 -12.10 11.53 -2.13
N ILE A 24 -11.69 12.80 -2.05
CA ILE A 24 -11.31 13.52 -0.81
C ILE A 24 -11.98 14.92 -0.77
N LYS A 25 -12.88 15.25 -1.71
CA LYS A 25 -13.53 16.57 -1.71
C LYS A 25 -14.56 16.62 -0.56
N ASP A 26 -14.85 17.81 -0.01
CA ASP A 26 -15.75 17.96 1.16
C ASP A 26 -17.15 17.36 0.93
N GLU A 27 -17.59 17.32 -0.33
CA GLU A 27 -18.86 16.73 -0.79
C GLU A 27 -18.82 15.18 -0.84
N ASP A 28 -17.61 14.59 -0.76
CA ASP A 28 -17.36 13.16 -0.95
C ASP A 28 -17.35 12.34 0.35
N PHE A 29 -17.40 12.98 1.53
CA PHE A 29 -17.39 12.28 2.82
C PHE A 29 -18.78 11.69 3.17
N VAL A 30 -19.21 10.71 2.38
CA VAL A 30 -20.46 9.96 2.59
C VAL A 30 -20.12 8.49 2.83
N SER A 31 -20.62 7.88 3.91
CA SER A 31 -20.28 6.50 4.32
C SER A 31 -20.46 5.41 3.25
N HIS A 32 -21.23 5.68 2.20
CA HIS A 32 -21.50 4.75 1.10
C HIS A 32 -20.30 4.58 0.14
N ASN A 33 -19.33 5.50 0.14
CA ASN A 33 -18.15 5.44 -0.74
C ASN A 33 -17.02 4.52 -0.23
N ILE A 34 -17.20 3.89 0.93
CA ILE A 34 -16.21 3.00 1.53
C ILE A 34 -16.36 1.59 0.96
N ALA A 35 -15.25 1.04 0.45
CA ALA A 35 -15.17 -0.30 -0.11
C ALA A 35 -14.06 -1.12 0.57
N PRO A 36 -14.16 -2.46 0.58
CA PRO A 36 -13.09 -3.32 1.07
C PRO A 36 -11.87 -3.25 0.16
N LEU A 37 -10.69 -3.25 0.76
CA LEU A 37 -9.39 -3.25 0.09
C LEU A 37 -8.59 -4.48 0.51
N ILE A 38 -8.11 -5.24 -0.46
CA ILE A 38 -7.13 -6.32 -0.28
C ILE A 38 -5.81 -5.83 -0.86
N ASN A 39 -4.71 -6.05 -0.14
CA ASN A 39 -3.37 -5.75 -0.61
C ASN A 39 -2.45 -6.95 -0.40
N ILE A 40 -1.87 -7.46 -1.48
CA ILE A 40 -0.93 -8.60 -1.43
C ILE A 40 0.33 -8.19 -2.18
N THR A 41 1.49 -8.34 -1.55
CA THR A 41 2.77 -7.95 -2.14
C THR A 41 3.85 -9.00 -1.91
N ALA A 42 4.85 -9.00 -2.78
CA ALA A 42 6.09 -9.73 -2.60
C ALA A 42 7.25 -8.80 -2.96
N GLY A 43 8.32 -8.85 -2.19
CA GLY A 43 9.42 -7.91 -2.35
C GLY A 43 10.72 -8.42 -1.76
N LYS A 44 11.73 -7.57 -1.89
CA LYS A 44 13.08 -7.83 -1.43
C LYS A 44 13.70 -6.59 -0.82
N TRP A 45 14.28 -6.76 0.37
CA TRP A 45 15.15 -5.77 1.00
C TRP A 45 16.52 -5.78 0.34
N PHE A 46 17.02 -4.65 -0.13
CA PHE A 46 18.39 -4.52 -0.66
C PHE A 46 19.35 -4.03 0.41
N SER A 47 18.86 -3.23 1.34
CA SER A 47 19.54 -2.80 2.56
C SER A 47 18.56 -2.82 3.74
N LYS A 48 18.97 -2.32 4.92
CA LYS A 48 18.06 -2.18 6.06
C LYS A 48 17.09 -0.99 5.87
N GLU A 49 17.39 -0.15 4.90
CA GLU A 49 16.71 1.12 4.61
C GLU A 49 15.84 1.02 3.37
N LEU A 50 16.23 0.23 2.36
CA LEU A 50 15.58 0.20 1.05
C LEU A 50 15.12 -1.20 0.64
N ALA A 51 13.87 -1.29 0.19
CA ALA A 51 13.30 -2.46 -0.46
C ALA A 51 12.57 -2.10 -1.75
N LEU A 52 12.38 -3.08 -2.63
CA LEU A 52 11.42 -3.01 -3.73
C LEU A 52 10.38 -4.11 -3.56
N GLN A 53 9.14 -3.82 -3.92
CA GLN A 53 8.08 -4.81 -3.97
C GLN A 53 7.20 -4.63 -5.19
N ALA A 54 6.48 -5.70 -5.53
CA ALA A 54 5.37 -5.66 -6.46
C ALA A 54 4.15 -6.33 -5.84
N GLY A 55 2.96 -5.93 -6.26
CA GLY A 55 1.75 -6.42 -5.64
C GLY A 55 0.47 -6.11 -6.39
N TYR A 56 -0.63 -6.42 -5.71
CA TYR A 56 -1.99 -6.27 -6.18
C TYR A 56 -2.84 -5.54 -5.14
N LYS A 57 -3.66 -4.57 -5.60
CA LYS A 57 -4.76 -3.97 -4.83
C LYS A 57 -6.09 -4.10 -5.56
N GLY A 58 -7.16 -4.29 -4.79
CA GLY A 58 -8.54 -4.33 -5.28
C GLY A 58 -9.52 -4.86 -4.22
N PRO A 59 -10.73 -5.31 -4.58
CA PRO A 59 -11.20 -5.57 -5.95
C PRO A 59 -12.09 -4.49 -6.59
N TYR A 60 -12.65 -3.58 -5.80
CA TYR A 60 -13.55 -2.52 -6.30
C TYR A 60 -13.55 -1.31 -5.37
N TYR A 61 -14.06 -0.18 -5.87
CA TYR A 61 -14.46 0.97 -5.07
C TYR A 61 -15.94 1.30 -5.30
N ASN A 62 -16.55 2.04 -4.38
CA ASN A 62 -17.90 2.56 -4.55
C ASN A 62 -17.79 4.03 -4.95
N ALA A 63 -18.36 4.42 -6.09
CA ALA A 63 -18.39 5.82 -6.51
C ALA A 63 -19.64 6.52 -5.95
N ILE A 64 -19.46 7.77 -5.52
CA ILE A 64 -20.54 8.60 -4.95
C ILE A 64 -21.58 8.98 -6.00
N ALA A 65 -21.12 9.17 -7.24
CA ALA A 65 -21.96 9.63 -8.34
C ALA A 65 -23.03 8.60 -8.77
N ASP A 66 -22.83 7.31 -8.54
CA ASP A 66 -23.73 6.28 -9.08
C ASP A 66 -24.05 5.10 -8.16
N ASP A 67 -23.55 5.07 -6.92
CA ASP A 67 -23.80 4.02 -5.91
C ASP A 67 -23.54 2.59 -6.44
N LYS A 68 -22.61 2.48 -7.41
CA LYS A 68 -22.19 1.22 -8.03
C LYS A 68 -20.79 0.82 -7.60
N LYS A 69 -20.55 -0.49 -7.67
CA LYS A 69 -19.24 -1.10 -7.44
C LYS A 69 -18.43 -1.07 -8.74
N HIS A 70 -17.42 -0.22 -8.77
CA HIS A 70 -16.49 -0.10 -9.89
C HIS A 70 -15.34 -1.08 -9.70
N HIS A 71 -15.34 -2.16 -10.49
CA HIS A 71 -14.37 -3.23 -10.33
C HIS A 71 -13.08 -2.89 -11.06
N TYR A 72 -11.95 -3.15 -10.39
CA TYR A 72 -10.65 -2.87 -10.98
C TYR A 72 -9.60 -3.88 -10.54
N TYR A 73 -8.53 -3.94 -11.33
CA TYR A 73 -7.29 -4.58 -10.94
C TYR A 73 -6.16 -3.57 -10.96
N PHE A 74 -5.43 -3.43 -9.85
CA PHE A 74 -4.25 -2.60 -9.78
C PHE A 74 -3.03 -3.46 -9.48
N LEU A 75 -2.17 -3.63 -10.48
CA LEU A 75 -0.88 -4.31 -10.37
C LEU A 75 0.21 -3.26 -10.31
N TYR A 76 1.00 -3.24 -9.25
CA TYR A 76 1.94 -2.14 -9.01
C TYR A 76 3.31 -2.63 -8.58
N GLY A 77 4.31 -1.78 -8.80
CA GLY A 77 5.65 -1.92 -8.28
C GLY A 77 6.08 -0.64 -7.56
N GLU A 78 6.73 -0.78 -6.41
CA GLU A 78 7.11 0.36 -5.58
C GLU A 78 8.40 0.14 -4.79
N ALA A 79 9.00 1.25 -4.39
CA ALA A 79 10.10 1.28 -3.45
C ALA A 79 9.58 1.55 -2.05
N LEU A 80 10.18 0.89 -1.04
CA LEU A 80 9.95 1.17 0.36
C LEU A 80 11.23 1.71 0.97
N MET A 81 11.11 2.80 1.71
CA MET A 81 12.19 3.47 2.43
C MET A 81 11.86 3.51 3.92
N ASN A 82 12.68 2.86 4.74
CA ASN A 82 12.59 2.94 6.19
C ASN A 82 13.06 4.34 6.64
N ILE A 83 12.11 5.21 6.94
CA ILE A 83 12.40 6.60 7.32
C ILE A 83 12.89 6.72 8.77
N ASN A 84 12.83 5.63 9.57
CA ASN A 84 13.46 5.63 10.88
C ASN A 84 14.97 5.86 10.79
N SER A 85 15.59 5.48 9.67
CA SER A 85 17.02 5.67 9.40
C SER A 85 17.46 7.14 9.33
N LEU A 86 16.51 8.07 9.18
CA LEU A 86 16.79 9.51 9.17
C LEU A 86 16.94 10.10 10.59
N PHE A 87 16.55 9.36 11.64
CA PHE A 87 16.68 9.83 13.01
C PHE A 87 18.03 9.42 13.62
N PRO A 88 18.66 10.29 14.45
CA PRO A 88 19.95 10.00 15.07
C PRO A 88 19.98 8.73 15.93
N ASP A 89 18.86 8.41 16.57
CA ASP A 89 18.71 7.27 17.48
C ASP A 89 18.15 6.02 16.77
N TYR A 90 18.39 5.89 15.47
CA TYR A 90 17.91 4.75 14.69
C TYR A 90 18.49 3.43 15.21
N ASP A 91 17.60 2.58 15.73
CA ASP A 91 17.89 1.19 16.05
C ASP A 91 17.23 0.26 15.01
N PRO A 92 18.01 -0.44 14.17
CA PRO A 92 17.48 -1.45 13.26
C PRO A 92 16.77 -2.62 13.96
N ALA A 93 17.02 -2.83 15.25
CA ALA A 93 16.36 -3.85 16.07
C ALA A 93 15.12 -3.30 16.81
N ALA A 94 14.72 -2.06 16.54
CA ALA A 94 13.51 -1.47 17.12
C ALA A 94 12.27 -2.34 16.83
N PHE A 95 11.35 -2.37 17.78
CA PHE A 95 10.10 -3.13 17.61
C PHE A 95 9.15 -2.52 16.57
N TRP A 96 9.39 -1.27 16.14
CA TRP A 96 8.58 -0.56 15.16
C TRP A 96 9.45 0.09 14.06
N HIS A 97 8.92 0.12 12.85
CA HIS A 97 9.53 0.80 11.71
C HIS A 97 8.48 1.54 10.91
N LEU A 98 8.79 2.75 10.48
CA LEU A 98 7.96 3.58 9.63
C LEU A 98 8.58 3.59 8.23
N LEU A 99 7.79 3.19 7.25
CA LEU A 99 8.20 3.02 5.86
C LEU A 99 7.41 3.99 5.00
N LEU A 100 8.13 4.89 4.33
CA LEU A 100 7.55 5.62 3.20
C LEU A 100 7.62 4.72 1.98
N HIS A 101 6.56 4.61 1.20
CA HIS A 101 6.59 3.84 -0.04
C HIS A 101 5.93 4.61 -1.19
N ALA A 102 6.50 4.42 -2.37
CA ALA A 102 6.10 5.13 -3.58
C ALA A 102 6.42 4.31 -4.83
N GLY A 103 5.50 4.32 -5.79
CA GLY A 103 5.65 3.58 -7.03
C GLY A 103 4.56 3.87 -8.04
N ALA A 104 4.47 3.01 -9.05
CA ALA A 104 3.49 3.09 -10.10
C ALA A 104 2.95 1.71 -10.46
N GLY A 105 1.77 1.68 -11.07
CA GLY A 105 1.12 0.44 -11.44
C GLY A 105 0.18 0.57 -12.62
N TYR A 106 -0.11 -0.58 -13.19
CA TYR A 106 -1.12 -0.78 -14.19
C TYR A 106 -2.48 -0.92 -13.53
N TYR A 107 -3.38 0.01 -13.83
CA TYR A 107 -4.75 0.05 -13.38
C TYR A 107 -5.67 -0.35 -14.52
N TYR A 108 -6.55 -1.31 -14.30
CA TYR A 108 -7.54 -1.73 -15.28
C TYR A 108 -8.94 -1.65 -14.69
N SER A 109 -9.75 -0.70 -15.18
CA SER A 109 -11.18 -0.64 -14.86
C SER A 109 -11.96 -1.60 -15.74
N GLN A 110 -12.76 -2.46 -15.12
CA GLN A 110 -13.62 -3.40 -15.84
C GLN A 110 -14.82 -2.69 -16.47
N ASP A 111 -15.33 -1.64 -15.84
CA ASP A 111 -16.52 -0.91 -16.27
C ASP A 111 -16.24 -0.10 -17.54
N TYR A 112 -15.13 0.64 -17.55
CA TYR A 112 -14.71 1.44 -18.71
C TYR A 112 -13.90 0.63 -19.73
N LYS A 113 -13.43 -0.58 -19.36
CA LYS A 113 -12.51 -1.43 -20.16
C LYS A 113 -11.26 -0.68 -20.63
N ARG A 114 -10.79 0.27 -19.83
CA ARG A 114 -9.66 1.14 -20.15
C ARG A 114 -8.47 0.84 -19.22
N PRO A 115 -7.28 0.61 -19.79
CA PRO A 115 -6.05 0.57 -19.02
C PRO A 115 -5.59 2.00 -18.69
N ASN A 116 -4.95 2.13 -17.53
CA ASN A 116 -4.39 3.38 -17.07
C ASN A 116 -3.11 3.12 -16.26
N ILE A 117 -2.25 4.13 -16.14
CA ILE A 117 -1.09 4.10 -15.27
C ILE A 117 -1.36 5.03 -14.10
N CYS A 118 -1.27 4.47 -12.90
CA CYS A 118 -1.50 5.22 -11.66
C CYS A 118 -0.29 5.12 -10.75
N ALA A 119 -0.04 6.18 -9.98
CA ALA A 119 0.92 6.17 -8.89
C ALA A 119 0.31 5.48 -7.66
N ASN A 120 1.17 4.87 -6.84
CA ASN A 120 0.82 4.40 -5.50
C ASN A 120 1.77 5.09 -4.52
N LEU A 121 1.22 5.75 -3.50
CA LEU A 121 1.98 6.49 -2.50
C LEU A 121 1.43 6.17 -1.12
N GLY A 122 2.29 6.01 -0.12
CA GLY A 122 1.81 5.80 1.24
C GLY A 122 2.88 5.70 2.31
N LEU A 123 2.39 5.46 3.51
CA LEU A 123 3.16 5.35 4.74
C LEU A 123 2.69 4.11 5.52
N SER A 124 3.61 3.20 5.81
CA SER A 124 3.32 1.98 6.55
C SER A 124 4.07 1.96 7.88
N ASN A 125 3.40 1.52 8.95
CA ASN A 125 4.03 1.18 10.22
C ASN A 125 4.11 -0.34 10.37
N TYR A 126 5.30 -0.86 10.59
CA TYR A 126 5.58 -2.28 10.80
C TYR A 126 5.93 -2.51 12.26
N LEU A 127 5.32 -3.51 12.88
CA LEU A 127 5.56 -3.95 14.24
C LEU A 127 6.19 -5.34 14.23
N LEU A 128 7.39 -5.48 14.79
CA LEU A 128 8.12 -6.74 14.88
C LEU A 128 7.44 -7.65 15.91
N LEU A 129 6.91 -8.79 15.45
CA LEU A 129 6.31 -9.81 16.32
C LEU A 129 7.30 -10.94 16.62
N THR A 130 8.04 -11.35 15.60
CA THR A 130 9.13 -12.33 15.68
C THR A 130 10.22 -11.96 14.67
N ASN A 131 11.36 -12.65 14.67
CA ASN A 131 12.44 -12.42 13.70
C ASN A 131 12.04 -12.56 12.22
N ARG A 132 10.89 -13.20 11.92
CA ARG A 132 10.40 -13.40 10.54
C ARG A 132 9.00 -12.83 10.31
N LEU A 133 8.26 -12.50 11.36
CA LEU A 133 6.86 -12.09 11.28
C LEU A 133 6.71 -10.67 11.79
N LYS A 134 6.09 -9.82 10.97
CA LYS A 134 5.76 -8.44 11.34
C LYS A 134 4.27 -8.22 11.12
N GLY A 135 3.61 -7.53 12.04
CA GLY A 135 2.31 -6.92 11.77
C GLY A 135 2.53 -5.59 11.06
N PHE A 136 1.61 -5.15 10.21
CA PHE A 136 1.69 -3.82 9.62
C PHE A 136 0.34 -3.13 9.55
N MET A 137 0.39 -1.80 9.54
CA MET A 137 -0.68 -0.90 9.18
C MET A 137 -0.17 0.03 8.09
N ASP A 138 -0.93 0.20 7.01
CA ASP A 138 -0.55 0.95 5.83
C ASP A 138 -1.61 1.98 5.48
N PHE A 139 -1.20 3.23 5.30
CA PHE A 139 -2.02 4.33 4.80
C PHE A 139 -1.50 4.68 3.41
N SER A 140 -2.27 4.39 2.37
CA SER A 140 -1.80 4.60 1.00
C SER A 140 -2.92 5.01 0.06
N ALA A 141 -2.56 5.65 -1.04
CA ALA A 141 -3.48 6.11 -2.07
C ALA A 141 -3.01 5.71 -3.45
N ILE A 142 -3.97 5.26 -4.27
CA ILE A 142 -3.79 5.16 -5.72
C ILE A 142 -4.16 6.53 -6.30
N VAL A 143 -3.23 7.15 -7.02
CA VAL A 143 -3.41 8.47 -7.64
C VAL A 143 -3.25 8.32 -9.14
N GLY A 144 -4.20 8.82 -9.92
CA GLY A 144 -4.16 8.67 -11.37
C GLY A 144 -5.13 9.59 -12.07
N TRP A 145 -4.96 9.75 -13.38
CA TRP A 145 -5.88 10.51 -14.22
C TRP A 145 -6.99 9.61 -14.74
N ASP A 146 -8.26 9.99 -14.66
CA ASP A 146 -9.37 9.23 -15.23
C ASP A 146 -9.51 7.81 -14.60
N ILE A 147 -9.52 7.74 -13.27
CA ILE A 147 -9.89 6.51 -12.54
C ILE A 147 -11.44 6.36 -12.56
N TYR A 148 -12.16 7.49 -12.48
CA TYR A 148 -13.61 7.58 -12.59
C TYR A 148 -14.16 8.84 -13.31
N GLN A 149 -13.46 9.98 -13.40
CA GLN A 149 -14.07 11.25 -13.91
C GLN A 149 -13.29 12.10 -14.94
N GLY A 150 -12.33 11.56 -15.70
CA GLY A 150 -11.62 12.36 -16.72
C GLY A 150 -10.77 13.52 -16.15
N ASP A 151 -10.60 13.57 -14.83
CA ASP A 151 -9.72 14.47 -14.07
C ASP A 151 -8.77 13.65 -13.17
N GLU A 152 -8.06 14.33 -12.26
CA GLU A 152 -7.15 13.66 -11.31
C GLU A 152 -7.95 13.07 -10.15
N ASP A 153 -7.86 11.75 -10.04
CA ASP A 153 -8.61 10.94 -9.10
C ASP A 153 -7.68 10.29 -8.08
N ILE A 154 -8.22 10.11 -6.87
CA ILE A 154 -7.50 9.52 -5.75
C ILE A 154 -8.37 8.51 -5.01
N LEU A 155 -7.82 7.31 -4.81
CA LEU A 155 -8.40 6.24 -4.01
C LEU A 155 -7.53 6.04 -2.76
N PRO A 156 -7.74 6.81 -1.69
CA PRO A 156 -7.04 6.58 -0.44
C PRO A 156 -7.62 5.36 0.28
N GLY A 157 -6.77 4.66 1.02
CA GLY A 157 -7.13 3.48 1.76
C GLY A 157 -6.20 3.21 2.93
N VAL A 158 -6.70 2.37 3.83
CA VAL A 158 -5.97 1.89 4.99
C VAL A 158 -6.02 0.37 4.97
N THR A 159 -4.88 -0.29 5.10
CA THR A 159 -4.80 -1.75 5.24
C THR A 159 -4.05 -2.15 6.49
N MET A 160 -4.41 -3.29 7.05
CA MET A 160 -3.68 -3.93 8.13
C MET A 160 -3.43 -5.38 7.77
N GLY A 161 -2.29 -5.91 8.18
CA GLY A 161 -1.88 -7.22 7.71
C GLY A 161 -0.63 -7.79 8.37
N ILE A 162 -0.13 -8.84 7.74
CA ILE A 162 1.05 -9.58 8.16
C ILE A 162 2.09 -9.58 7.05
N SER A 163 3.34 -9.38 7.45
CA SER A 163 4.53 -9.51 6.63
C SER A 163 5.36 -10.70 7.11
N TYR A 164 5.79 -11.55 6.19
CA TYR A 164 6.66 -12.69 6.46
C TYR A 164 7.95 -12.58 5.64
N SER A 165 9.10 -12.68 6.31
CA SER A 165 10.44 -12.63 5.71
C SER A 165 11.12 -14.00 5.69
N PHE A 166 11.81 -14.34 4.59
CA PHE A 166 12.50 -15.61 4.39
C PHE A 166 13.77 -15.50 3.55
#